data_AF-A0A6I6JWD1-F1
#
_entry.id   AF-A0A6I6JWD1-F1
#
_cell.length_a   1.000
_cell.length_b   1.000
_cell.length_c   1.000
_cell.angle_alpha   90.00
_cell.angle_beta   90.00
_cell.angle_gamma   90.00
#
_symmetry.space_group_name_H-M   'P 1'
#
loop_
_entity.id
_entity.type
_entity.pdbx_description
1 polymer ?
#
loop_
_entity_poly.entity_id
_entity_poly.type
_entity_poly.pdbx_seq_one_letter_code
_entity_poly.pdbx_strand_id
1 'polypeptide(L)'
;MQRRHLPIAVVTGVLLLVALAGYLFPTSPEASPTRVLLENKGGKVIFTHADHTALGDQCGTCHHTTGGNTAPPPCKSCHVSRFDTAFAADHQTTLDESSCSVCHHAGAAITPFSHDEHAEDYAGGDCRACHHDESIESEPEACSNCHGQNQDGDTPALRQATHERCADCHDDFFKEGKNGCRRCHERKPESKGAATPEACSTCHDEPADQLIPTTSKAFHAQCMGCHEKENSGPFGDDACYQCHMK
;
A
#
# COMPACT_ATOMS: atom_id res chain seq x y z
N MET A 1 -17.61 64.37 -2.80
CA MET A 1 -16.23 63.96 -2.42
C MET A 1 -15.23 64.89 -3.07
N GLN A 2 -14.22 65.37 -2.33
CA GLN A 2 -13.14 66.16 -2.92
C GLN A 2 -12.35 65.28 -3.90
N ARG A 3 -11.98 65.82 -5.08
CA ARG A 3 -11.30 65.08 -6.18
C ARG A 3 -10.05 64.30 -5.71
N ARG A 4 -9.43 64.70 -4.60
CA ARG A 4 -8.29 64.02 -3.97
C ARG A 4 -8.58 62.63 -3.38
N HIS A 5 -9.84 62.33 -3.05
CA HIS A 5 -10.22 61.03 -2.45
C HIS A 5 -10.69 60.00 -3.46
N LEU A 6 -10.94 60.42 -4.72
CA LEU A 6 -11.31 59.53 -5.82
C LEU A 6 -10.28 58.41 -6.06
N PRO A 7 -8.95 58.67 -6.13
CA PRO A 7 -7.98 57.59 -6.34
C PRO A 7 -7.94 56.60 -5.17
N ILE A 8 -8.11 57.08 -3.93
CA ILE A 8 -8.12 56.24 -2.73
C ILE A 8 -9.35 55.33 -2.73
N ALA A 9 -10.53 55.87 -3.06
CA ALA A 9 -11.76 55.09 -3.15
C ALA A 9 -11.70 54.02 -4.25
N VAL A 10 -11.09 54.35 -5.40
CA VAL A 10 -10.88 53.39 -6.50
C VAL A 10 -9.93 52.26 -6.07
N VAL A 11 -8.78 52.58 -5.49
CA VAL A 11 -7.82 51.56 -5.02
C VAL A 11 -8.45 50.68 -3.94
N THR A 12 -9.16 51.27 -2.99
CA THR A 12 -9.83 50.52 -1.92
C THR A 12 -10.91 49.60 -2.48
N GLY A 13 -11.70 50.09 -3.45
CA GLY A 13 -12.71 49.28 -4.14
C GLY A 13 -12.08 48.10 -4.91
N VAL A 14 -10.97 48.32 -5.60
CA VAL A 14 -10.23 47.25 -6.30
C VAL A 14 -9.70 46.21 -5.32
N LEU A 15 -9.06 46.63 -4.22
CA LEU A 15 -8.57 45.70 -3.19
C LEU A 15 -9.71 44.89 -2.56
N LEU A 16 -10.86 45.52 -2.32
CA LEU A 16 -12.04 44.84 -1.76
C LEU A 16 -12.61 43.82 -2.74
N LEU A 17 -12.64 44.13 -4.05
CA LEU A 17 -13.05 43.18 -5.09
C LEU A 17 -12.07 42.00 -5.22
N VAL A 18 -10.76 42.25 -5.14
CA VAL A 18 -9.74 41.18 -5.15
C VAL A 18 -9.88 40.28 -3.93
N ALA A 19 -10.09 40.85 -2.74
CA ALA A 19 -10.35 40.07 -1.53
C ALA A 19 -11.64 39.24 -1.63
N LEU A 20 -12.72 39.83 -2.17
CA LEU A 20 -13.98 39.12 -2.40
C LEU A 20 -13.81 37.96 -3.39
N ALA A 21 -13.05 38.18 -4.46
CA ALA A 21 -12.73 37.15 -5.44
C ALA A 21 -11.90 36.02 -4.82
N GLY A 22 -10.87 36.33 -4.03
CA GLY A 22 -10.08 35.31 -3.31
C GLY A 22 -10.90 34.51 -2.30
N TYR A 23 -11.91 35.12 -1.68
CA TYR A 23 -12.83 34.42 -0.76
C TYR A 23 -13.84 33.54 -1.49
N LEU A 24 -14.39 34.01 -2.62
CA LEU A 24 -15.40 33.28 -3.40
C LEU A 24 -14.79 32.20 -4.30
N PHE A 25 -13.52 32.34 -4.67
CA PHE A 25 -12.78 31.41 -5.52
C PHE A 25 -11.51 30.93 -4.80
N PRO A 26 -11.64 30.10 -3.75
CA PRO A 26 -10.46 29.52 -3.12
C PRO A 26 -9.70 28.69 -4.15
N THR A 27 -8.38 28.87 -4.22
CA THR A 27 -7.51 27.97 -4.97
C THR A 27 -7.68 26.56 -4.43
N SER A 28 -7.82 25.57 -5.33
CA SER A 28 -7.86 24.16 -4.93
C SER A 28 -6.70 23.85 -3.99
N PRO A 29 -6.94 23.13 -2.87
CA PRO A 29 -5.85 22.74 -1.98
C PRO A 29 -4.77 22.02 -2.79
N GLU A 30 -3.52 22.42 -2.59
CA GLU A 30 -2.37 21.80 -3.25
C GLU A 30 -2.45 20.27 -3.05
N ALA A 31 -2.28 19.51 -4.14
CA ALA A 31 -2.45 18.05 -4.14
C ALA A 31 -1.45 17.32 -3.22
N SER A 32 -0.42 18.02 -2.72
CA SER A 32 0.61 17.49 -1.85
C SER A 32 0.97 18.52 -0.77
N PRO A 33 1.00 18.14 0.52
CA PRO A 33 1.39 19.07 1.58
C PRO A 33 2.89 19.37 1.47
N THR A 34 3.28 20.64 1.53
CA THR A 34 4.70 21.05 1.51
C THR A 34 5.45 20.63 2.78
N ARG A 35 4.77 20.69 3.94
CA ARG A 35 5.30 20.27 5.25
C ARG A 35 4.24 19.51 6.03
N VAL A 36 4.67 18.48 6.73
CA VAL A 36 3.83 17.63 7.57
C VAL A 36 4.36 17.67 8.99
N LEU A 37 3.50 17.99 9.95
CA LEU A 37 3.81 17.90 11.37
C LEU A 37 3.43 16.51 11.88
N LEU A 38 4.43 15.72 12.23
CA LEU A 38 4.24 14.39 12.81
C LEU A 38 4.34 14.48 14.33
N GLU A 39 3.20 14.39 14.99
CA GLU A 39 3.12 14.35 16.44
C GLU A 39 3.25 12.91 16.95
N ASN A 40 4.14 12.71 17.93
CA ASN A 40 4.38 11.44 18.60
C ASN A 40 4.98 11.68 20.00
N LYS A 41 5.08 10.61 20.80
CA LYS A 41 5.57 10.67 22.20
C LYS A 41 7.06 11.05 22.32
N GLY A 42 7.86 10.83 21.28
CA GLY A 42 9.28 11.17 21.24
C GLY A 42 9.56 12.65 20.92
N GLY A 43 8.52 13.45 20.67
CA GLY A 43 8.63 14.86 20.27
C GLY A 43 8.11 15.08 18.86
N LYS A 44 7.80 16.34 18.53
CA LYS A 44 7.24 16.70 17.23
C LYS A 44 8.32 16.64 16.15
N VAL A 45 8.00 16.06 14.99
CA VAL A 45 8.89 16.02 13.82
C VAL A 45 8.25 16.84 12.70
N ILE A 46 9.00 17.78 12.12
CA ILE A 46 8.57 18.49 10.91
C ILE A 46 9.22 17.78 9.73
N PHE A 47 8.38 17.14 8.92
CA PHE A 47 8.80 16.54 7.66
C PHE A 47 8.52 17.52 6.52
N THR A 48 9.56 17.98 5.83
CA THR A 48 9.40 18.79 4.62
C THR A 48 9.24 17.87 3.42
N HIS A 49 7.99 17.55 3.10
CA HIS A 49 7.65 16.65 2.01
C HIS A 49 8.08 17.20 0.65
N ALA A 50 7.98 18.53 0.44
CA ALA A 50 8.43 19.16 -0.80
C ALA A 50 9.92 18.91 -1.12
N ASP A 51 10.79 18.99 -0.10
CA ASP A 51 12.23 18.74 -0.26
C ASP A 51 12.48 17.29 -0.68
N HIS A 52 11.72 16.34 -0.13
CA HIS A 52 11.86 14.92 -0.46
C HIS A 52 11.32 14.60 -1.85
N THR A 53 10.20 15.21 -2.25
CA THR A 53 9.66 15.03 -3.61
C THR A 53 10.57 15.65 -4.67
N ALA A 54 11.36 16.67 -4.32
CA ALA A 54 12.33 17.28 -5.23
C ALA A 54 13.53 16.37 -5.55
N LEU A 55 13.76 15.30 -4.77
CA LEU A 55 14.82 14.32 -5.01
C LEU A 55 14.46 13.32 -6.14
N GLY A 56 13.20 13.26 -6.57
CA GLY A 56 12.73 12.47 -7.72
C GLY A 56 11.31 11.93 -7.56
N ASP A 57 10.69 11.51 -8.67
CA ASP A 57 9.26 11.14 -8.76
C ASP A 57 8.90 9.74 -8.23
N GLN A 58 9.67 9.20 -7.29
CA GLN A 58 9.43 7.85 -6.75
C GLN A 58 8.53 7.90 -5.52
N CYS A 59 7.28 8.34 -5.70
CA CYS A 59 6.27 8.37 -4.63
C CYS A 59 6.15 7.02 -3.92
N GLY A 60 6.30 5.92 -4.68
CA GLY A 60 6.27 4.54 -4.19
C GLY A 60 7.40 4.17 -3.23
N THR A 61 8.50 4.90 -3.20
CA THR A 61 9.61 4.67 -2.26
C THR A 61 9.19 4.93 -0.82
N CYS A 62 8.29 5.90 -0.60
CA CYS A 62 7.71 6.17 0.72
C CYS A 62 6.29 5.57 0.82
N HIS A 63 5.49 5.71 -0.23
CA HIS A 63 4.13 5.18 -0.30
C HIS A 63 4.11 3.81 -1.01
N HIS A 64 4.67 2.83 -0.31
CA HIS A 64 4.94 1.48 -0.84
C HIS A 64 3.67 0.65 -1.15
N THR A 65 2.48 1.13 -0.80
CA THR A 65 1.20 0.44 -1.06
C THR A 65 0.41 1.01 -2.22
N THR A 66 0.83 2.15 -2.81
CA THR A 66 -0.07 2.92 -3.69
C THR A 66 -0.11 2.53 -5.16
N GLY A 67 0.83 1.74 -5.67
CA GLY A 67 0.79 1.22 -7.05
C GLY A 67 0.51 2.25 -8.16
N GLY A 68 0.86 3.53 -7.95
CA GLY A 68 0.59 4.64 -8.89
C GLY A 68 -0.60 5.55 -8.55
N ASN A 69 -1.27 5.37 -7.41
CA ASN A 69 -2.28 6.32 -6.92
C ASN A 69 -1.64 7.67 -6.59
N THR A 70 -2.26 8.76 -7.07
CA THR A 70 -1.80 10.15 -6.93
C THR A 70 -2.14 10.78 -5.57
N ALA A 71 -2.93 10.11 -4.73
CA ALA A 71 -3.31 10.51 -3.38
C ALA A 71 -3.09 9.37 -2.38
N PRO A 72 -1.82 9.08 -2.02
CA PRO A 72 -1.51 7.97 -1.12
C PRO A 72 -1.99 8.22 0.32
N PRO A 73 -2.39 7.17 1.05
CA PRO A 73 -2.79 7.32 2.44
C PRO A 73 -1.56 7.62 3.34
N PRO A 74 -1.77 8.29 4.49
CA PRO A 74 -0.70 8.51 5.46
C PRO A 74 -0.29 7.19 6.10
N CYS A 75 0.99 7.02 6.47
CA CYS A 75 1.52 5.78 7.06
C CYS A 75 0.66 5.26 8.23
N LYS A 76 0.13 6.17 9.06
CA LYS A 76 -0.69 5.87 10.25
C LYS A 76 -2.04 5.21 9.95
N SER A 77 -2.49 5.19 8.69
CA SER A 77 -3.69 4.44 8.32
C SER A 77 -3.50 2.94 8.57
N CYS A 78 -2.33 2.41 8.20
CA CYS A 78 -2.01 0.98 8.33
C CYS A 78 -0.99 0.72 9.45
N HIS A 79 0.04 1.56 9.57
CA HIS A 79 1.05 1.47 10.61
C HIS A 79 0.56 2.18 11.87
N VAL A 80 -0.26 1.51 12.66
CA VAL A 80 -0.80 2.04 13.92
C VAL A 80 0.18 1.89 15.08
N SER A 81 -0.10 2.57 16.19
CA SER A 81 0.74 2.47 17.39
C SER A 81 0.65 1.10 18.06
N ARG A 82 -0.48 0.41 17.91
CA ARG A 82 -0.75 -0.93 18.44
C ARG A 82 -1.91 -1.58 17.66
N PHE A 83 -1.80 -2.87 17.38
CA PHE A 83 -2.84 -3.68 16.77
C PHE A 83 -3.66 -4.35 17.88
N ASP A 84 -4.55 -3.58 18.52
CA ASP A 84 -5.40 -4.04 19.62
C ASP A 84 -6.83 -4.34 19.15
N THR A 85 -7.71 -4.71 20.08
CA THR A 85 -9.12 -4.99 19.80
C THR A 85 -9.87 -3.77 19.25
N ALA A 86 -9.45 -2.55 19.58
CA ALA A 86 -10.05 -1.33 19.06
C ALA A 86 -9.69 -1.15 17.58
N PHE A 87 -8.41 -1.35 17.22
CA PHE A 87 -8.02 -1.39 15.81
C PHE A 87 -8.81 -2.45 15.03
N ALA A 88 -8.96 -3.66 15.58
CA ALA A 88 -9.71 -4.73 14.93
C ALA A 88 -11.19 -4.35 14.67
N ALA A 89 -11.81 -3.61 15.58
CA ALA A 89 -13.19 -3.13 15.43
C ALA A 89 -13.32 -1.98 14.43
N ASP A 90 -12.37 -1.03 14.45
CA ASP A 90 -12.55 0.25 13.77
C ASP A 90 -11.96 0.27 12.35
N HIS A 91 -10.93 -0.53 12.05
CA HIS A 91 -10.19 -0.42 10.77
C HIS A 91 -11.08 -0.69 9.55
N GLN A 92 -12.11 -1.53 9.68
CA GLN A 92 -13.08 -1.81 8.62
C GLN A 92 -13.87 -0.57 8.16
N THR A 93 -14.00 0.43 9.04
CA THR A 93 -14.73 1.68 8.76
C THR A 93 -13.81 2.87 8.51
N THR A 94 -12.55 2.77 8.89
CA THR A 94 -11.57 3.87 8.79
C THR A 94 -10.59 3.70 7.63
N LEU A 95 -10.42 2.48 7.12
CA LEU A 95 -9.61 2.19 5.94
C LEU A 95 -10.46 2.26 4.66
N ASP A 96 -9.83 2.72 3.59
CA ASP A 96 -10.42 2.69 2.26
C ASP A 96 -10.56 1.25 1.77
N GLU A 97 -11.64 0.94 1.03
CA GLU A 97 -11.94 -0.41 0.54
C GLU A 97 -10.83 -0.98 -0.35
N SER A 98 -10.09 -0.11 -1.07
CA SER A 98 -8.94 -0.54 -1.87
C SER A 98 -7.80 -1.11 -1.03
N SER A 99 -7.74 -0.79 0.27
CA SER A 99 -6.67 -1.20 1.19
C SER A 99 -6.92 -2.56 1.86
N CYS A 100 -8.13 -3.13 1.75
CA CYS A 100 -8.47 -4.39 2.42
C CYS A 100 -7.51 -5.54 2.03
N SER A 101 -7.17 -5.64 0.74
CA SER A 101 -6.30 -6.70 0.22
C SER A 101 -4.83 -6.56 0.58
N VAL A 102 -4.44 -5.43 1.19
CA VAL A 102 -3.07 -5.22 1.68
C VAL A 102 -2.80 -6.11 2.90
N CYS A 103 -3.81 -6.37 3.72
CA CYS A 103 -3.69 -7.19 4.94
C CYS A 103 -4.50 -8.48 4.87
N HIS A 104 -5.69 -8.45 4.27
CA HIS A 104 -6.50 -9.64 4.08
C HIS A 104 -6.15 -10.31 2.76
N HIS A 105 -5.69 -11.55 2.84
CA HIS A 105 -5.72 -12.43 1.68
C HIS A 105 -7.20 -12.68 1.33
N ALA A 106 -7.63 -12.17 0.18
CA ALA A 106 -8.94 -12.54 -0.34
C ALA A 106 -8.93 -14.06 -0.61
N GLY A 107 -9.97 -14.77 -0.17
CA GLY A 107 -10.34 -16.04 -0.78
C GLY A 107 -10.72 -15.74 -2.23
N ALA A 108 -9.74 -15.75 -3.11
CA ALA A 108 -9.84 -15.14 -4.42
C ALA A 108 -9.75 -16.23 -5.48
N ALA A 109 -10.85 -16.46 -6.18
CA ALA A 109 -10.85 -17.38 -7.30
C ALA A 109 -10.10 -16.75 -8.48
N ILE A 110 -9.34 -17.55 -9.22
CA ILE A 110 -8.72 -17.11 -10.47
C ILE A 110 -9.80 -17.19 -11.57
N THR A 111 -10.71 -16.20 -11.60
CA THR A 111 -11.85 -16.20 -12.52
C THR A 111 -11.49 -16.16 -14.01
N PRO A 112 -10.48 -15.39 -14.49
CA PRO A 112 -10.04 -15.44 -15.88
C PRO A 112 -9.29 -16.72 -16.27
N PHE A 113 -9.02 -17.65 -15.35
CA PHE A 113 -8.37 -18.91 -15.68
C PHE A 113 -9.39 -20.00 -15.98
N SER A 114 -9.36 -20.49 -17.21
CA SER A 114 -10.04 -21.71 -17.65
C SER A 114 -9.00 -22.80 -17.85
N HIS A 115 -9.14 -23.91 -17.12
CA HIS A 115 -8.22 -25.04 -17.24
C HIS A 115 -8.23 -25.61 -18.66
N ASP A 116 -9.40 -25.80 -19.25
CA ASP A 116 -9.54 -26.42 -20.57
C ASP A 116 -8.93 -25.53 -21.67
N GLU A 117 -9.20 -24.22 -21.65
CA GLU A 117 -8.60 -23.28 -22.62
C GLU A 117 -7.07 -23.20 -22.45
N HIS A 118 -6.56 -23.23 -21.20
CA HIS A 118 -5.12 -23.23 -20.98
C HIS A 118 -4.45 -24.52 -21.39
N ALA A 119 -5.08 -25.66 -21.11
CA ALA A 119 -4.58 -26.95 -21.54
C ALA A 119 -4.57 -27.05 -23.08
N GLU A 120 -5.66 -26.67 -23.75
CA GLU A 120 -5.83 -26.91 -25.18
C GLU A 120 -5.18 -25.81 -26.04
N ASP A 121 -5.47 -24.53 -25.78
CA ASP A 121 -5.12 -23.43 -26.68
C ASP A 121 -3.75 -22.81 -26.38
N TYR A 122 -3.32 -22.84 -25.11
CA TYR A 122 -2.08 -22.20 -24.68
C TYR A 122 -0.93 -23.19 -24.42
N ALA A 123 -1.24 -24.37 -23.84
CA ALA A 123 -0.27 -25.44 -23.60
C ALA A 123 -0.26 -26.52 -24.69
N GLY A 124 -1.17 -26.47 -25.68
CA GLY A 124 -1.20 -27.42 -26.79
C GLY A 124 -1.43 -28.87 -26.38
N GLY A 125 -2.11 -29.10 -25.26
CA GLY A 125 -2.34 -30.39 -24.64
C GLY A 125 -1.19 -30.91 -23.78
N ASP A 126 -0.12 -30.15 -23.59
CA ASP A 126 0.98 -30.55 -22.69
C ASP A 126 0.62 -30.29 -21.23
N CYS A 127 0.12 -31.32 -20.55
CA CYS A 127 -0.21 -31.24 -19.13
C CYS A 127 1.00 -30.84 -18.26
N ARG A 128 2.23 -31.19 -18.70
CA ARG A 128 3.47 -30.89 -17.96
C ARG A 128 3.92 -29.44 -18.13
N ALA A 129 3.23 -28.65 -18.96
CA ALA A 129 3.40 -27.20 -18.99
C ALA A 129 2.97 -26.55 -17.66
N CYS A 130 2.09 -27.20 -16.89
CA CYS A 130 1.63 -26.69 -15.60
C CYS A 130 1.80 -27.71 -14.44
N HIS A 131 1.67 -29.00 -14.73
CA HIS A 131 1.79 -30.08 -13.74
C HIS A 131 3.20 -30.65 -13.65
N HIS A 132 3.44 -31.36 -12.56
CA HIS A 132 4.68 -32.11 -12.40
C HIS A 132 4.70 -33.35 -13.29
N ASP A 133 5.82 -34.04 -13.27
CA ASP A 133 5.95 -35.31 -13.95
C ASP A 133 5.63 -36.52 -13.06
N GLU A 134 5.60 -37.69 -13.69
CA GLU A 134 5.26 -38.97 -13.08
C GLU A 134 6.16 -39.37 -11.90
N SER A 135 7.31 -38.71 -11.70
CA SER A 135 8.15 -38.95 -10.51
C SER A 135 7.56 -38.36 -9.23
N ILE A 136 6.62 -37.42 -9.34
CA ILE A 136 5.95 -36.76 -8.21
C ILE A 136 4.51 -37.26 -8.07
N GLU A 137 3.74 -37.29 -9.17
CA GLU A 137 2.34 -37.71 -9.19
C GLU A 137 2.06 -38.62 -10.39
N SER A 138 1.41 -39.77 -10.18
CA SER A 138 1.17 -40.74 -11.27
C SER A 138 0.18 -40.23 -12.32
N GLU A 139 -0.73 -39.35 -11.93
CA GLU A 139 -1.63 -38.61 -12.80
C GLU A 139 -1.73 -37.17 -12.28
N PRO A 140 -1.93 -36.16 -13.15
CA PRO A 140 -2.09 -34.78 -12.72
C PRO A 140 -3.23 -34.59 -11.73
N GLU A 141 -2.93 -34.10 -10.53
CA GLU A 141 -3.90 -33.78 -9.49
C GLU A 141 -3.94 -32.28 -9.15
N ALA A 142 -4.89 -31.88 -8.31
CA ALA A 142 -4.96 -30.53 -7.79
C ALA A 142 -3.76 -30.27 -6.85
N CYS A 143 -3.07 -29.15 -7.06
CA CYS A 143 -1.89 -28.78 -6.27
C CYS A 143 -2.16 -28.82 -4.75
N SER A 144 -3.38 -28.50 -4.32
CA SER A 144 -3.80 -28.49 -2.91
C SER A 144 -3.84 -29.86 -2.24
N ASN A 145 -3.76 -30.96 -3.00
CA ASN A 145 -3.68 -32.31 -2.44
C ASN A 145 -2.35 -32.55 -1.72
N CYS A 146 -1.28 -31.86 -2.15
CA CYS A 146 0.07 -32.00 -1.59
C CYS A 146 0.62 -30.67 -1.05
N HIS A 147 0.35 -29.54 -1.70
CA HIS A 147 0.80 -28.23 -1.26
C HIS A 147 -0.19 -27.59 -0.27
N GLY A 148 0.25 -27.42 0.98
CA GLY A 148 -0.52 -26.78 2.05
C GLY A 148 -0.49 -25.24 2.01
N GLN A 149 -1.13 -24.61 2.98
CA GLN A 149 -1.09 -23.15 3.12
C GLN A 149 0.32 -22.62 3.41
N ASN A 150 1.10 -23.40 4.16
CA ASN A 150 2.48 -23.11 4.52
C ASN A 150 3.42 -24.07 3.80
N GLN A 151 4.69 -23.67 3.70
CA GLN A 151 5.74 -24.54 3.21
C GLN A 151 5.97 -25.72 4.17
N ASP A 152 6.17 -26.91 3.63
CA ASP A 152 6.51 -28.13 4.38
C ASP A 152 7.79 -28.75 3.81
N GLY A 153 8.91 -28.60 4.51
CA GLY A 153 10.23 -29.00 4.03
C GLY A 153 10.56 -28.37 2.66
N ASP A 154 10.83 -29.22 1.68
CA ASP A 154 11.13 -28.81 0.30
C ASP A 154 9.86 -28.56 -0.54
N THR A 155 8.67 -28.84 -0.01
CA THR A 155 7.39 -28.61 -0.69
C THR A 155 6.93 -27.16 -0.45
N PRO A 156 6.90 -26.30 -1.49
CA PRO A 156 6.47 -24.91 -1.33
C PRO A 156 5.01 -24.80 -0.92
N ALA A 157 4.63 -23.69 -0.31
CA ALA A 157 3.23 -23.38 -0.04
C ALA A 157 2.43 -23.32 -1.36
N LEU A 158 1.15 -23.69 -1.31
CA LEU A 158 0.24 -23.69 -2.47
C LEU A 158 0.28 -22.38 -3.24
N ARG A 159 0.24 -21.25 -2.51
CA ARG A 159 0.30 -19.92 -3.11
C ARG A 159 1.57 -19.71 -3.93
N GLN A 160 2.71 -20.15 -3.42
CA GLN A 160 3.99 -20.01 -4.11
C GLN A 160 4.03 -20.91 -5.34
N ALA A 161 3.71 -22.20 -5.15
CA ALA A 161 3.69 -23.18 -6.23
C ALA A 161 2.83 -22.73 -7.42
N THR A 162 1.60 -22.26 -7.17
CA THR A 162 0.70 -21.78 -8.23
C THR A 162 1.22 -20.51 -8.90
N HIS A 163 1.67 -19.49 -8.13
CA HIS A 163 2.15 -18.25 -8.75
C HIS A 163 3.42 -18.46 -9.57
N GLU A 164 4.33 -19.34 -9.14
CA GLU A 164 5.53 -19.67 -9.91
C GLU A 164 5.15 -20.30 -11.26
N ARG A 165 4.22 -21.28 -11.27
CA ARG A 165 3.74 -21.88 -12.53
C ARG A 165 3.08 -20.86 -13.45
N CYS A 166 2.26 -19.95 -12.92
CA CYS A 166 1.66 -18.88 -13.73
C CYS A 166 2.72 -17.91 -14.27
N ALA A 167 3.73 -17.58 -13.45
CA ALA A 167 4.79 -16.65 -13.80
C ALA A 167 5.71 -17.18 -14.91
N ASP A 168 5.85 -18.50 -15.06
CA ASP A 168 6.66 -19.10 -16.13
C ASP A 168 6.20 -18.66 -17.54
N CYS A 169 4.89 -18.39 -17.72
CA CYS A 169 4.32 -17.89 -18.97
C CYS A 169 3.90 -16.41 -18.91
N HIS A 170 3.39 -15.95 -17.77
CA HIS A 170 2.90 -14.57 -17.57
C HIS A 170 3.93 -13.65 -16.89
N ASP A 171 5.22 -13.92 -17.10
CA ASP A 171 6.34 -13.16 -16.53
C ASP A 171 6.25 -11.66 -16.84
N ASP A 172 5.59 -11.27 -17.93
CA ASP A 172 5.25 -9.89 -18.26
C ASP A 172 4.36 -9.24 -17.19
N PHE A 173 3.33 -9.95 -16.71
CA PHE A 173 2.45 -9.45 -15.64
C PHE A 173 3.20 -9.29 -14.31
N PHE A 174 4.15 -10.19 -14.03
CA PHE A 174 4.96 -10.14 -12.80
C PHE A 174 6.09 -9.09 -12.88
N LYS A 175 6.74 -8.92 -14.05
CA LYS A 175 7.81 -7.95 -14.29
C LYS A 175 7.34 -6.51 -14.41
N GLU A 176 6.11 -6.27 -14.88
CA GLU A 176 5.54 -4.92 -14.97
C GLU A 176 5.22 -4.29 -13.60
N GLY A 177 5.50 -4.99 -12.48
CA GLY A 177 5.36 -4.46 -11.14
C GLY A 177 3.92 -4.07 -10.78
N LYS A 178 2.92 -4.63 -11.48
CA LYS A 178 1.52 -4.35 -11.23
C LYS A 178 1.04 -5.23 -10.07
N ASN A 179 1.34 -4.74 -8.86
CA ASN A 179 1.07 -5.31 -7.54
C ASN A 179 -0.43 -5.54 -7.20
N GLY A 180 -1.25 -6.00 -8.14
CA GLY A 180 -2.68 -6.17 -7.96
C GLY A 180 -3.12 -7.60 -8.25
N CYS A 181 -3.51 -8.34 -7.20
CA CYS A 181 -4.12 -9.67 -7.32
C CYS A 181 -5.30 -9.69 -8.31
N ARG A 182 -5.94 -8.54 -8.54
CA ARG A 182 -7.16 -8.35 -9.34
C ARG A 182 -7.05 -8.69 -10.84
N ARG A 183 -5.84 -8.84 -11.37
CA ARG A 183 -5.65 -9.22 -12.79
C ARG A 183 -5.93 -10.68 -13.05
N CYS A 184 -5.58 -11.53 -12.10
CA CYS A 184 -5.82 -12.97 -12.15
C CYS A 184 -6.96 -13.37 -11.21
N HIS A 185 -7.15 -12.66 -10.10
CA HIS A 185 -8.17 -12.98 -9.12
C HIS A 185 -9.30 -11.95 -9.07
N GLU A 186 -10.53 -12.34 -9.37
CA GLU A 186 -11.67 -11.51 -8.95
C GLU A 186 -11.95 -11.73 -7.46
N ARG A 187 -11.97 -10.62 -6.71
CA ARG A 187 -12.59 -10.63 -5.38
C ARG A 187 -14.08 -10.83 -5.62
N LYS A 188 -14.61 -12.03 -5.35
CA LYS A 188 -16.06 -12.20 -5.24
C LYS A 188 -16.56 -11.15 -4.26
N PRO A 189 -17.61 -10.37 -4.59
CA PRO A 189 -18.19 -9.48 -3.60
C PRO A 189 -18.51 -10.34 -2.37
N GLU A 190 -18.03 -9.91 -1.20
CA GLU A 190 -18.34 -10.60 0.04
C GLU A 190 -19.85 -10.81 0.08
N SER A 191 -20.27 -12.06 0.35
CA SER A 191 -21.68 -12.29 0.59
C SER A 191 -22.08 -11.33 1.70
N LYS A 192 -23.18 -10.60 1.50
CA LYS A 192 -23.76 -9.81 2.60
C LYS A 192 -24.05 -10.78 3.74
N GLY A 193 -23.16 -10.83 4.73
CA GLY A 193 -23.20 -11.79 5.83
C GLY A 193 -22.10 -12.86 5.89
N ALA A 194 -21.00 -12.76 5.13
CA ALA A 194 -19.79 -13.53 5.43
C ALA A 194 -19.33 -13.18 6.85
N ALA A 195 -19.29 -14.19 7.72
CA ALA A 195 -18.98 -14.05 9.14
C ALA A 195 -17.62 -13.35 9.32
N THR A 196 -17.64 -12.26 10.08
CA THR A 196 -16.52 -11.62 10.80
C THR A 196 -15.10 -11.94 10.29
N PRO A 197 -14.32 -10.93 9.82
CA PRO A 197 -12.91 -11.10 9.47
C PRO A 197 -12.18 -11.92 10.54
N GLU A 198 -11.53 -13.00 10.14
CA GLU A 198 -10.75 -13.84 11.04
C GLU A 198 -9.56 -13.04 11.59
N ALA A 199 -9.21 -13.27 12.85
CA ALA A 199 -8.04 -12.64 13.45
C ALA A 199 -6.78 -13.04 12.69
N CYS A 200 -5.77 -12.16 12.65
CA CYS A 200 -4.48 -12.44 12.01
C CYS A 200 -3.88 -13.76 12.50
N SER A 201 -4.03 -14.03 13.80
CA SER A 201 -3.53 -15.22 14.49
C SER A 201 -4.17 -16.53 14.06
N THR A 202 -5.27 -16.49 13.30
CA THR A 202 -5.87 -17.70 12.73
C THR A 202 -4.96 -18.31 11.66
N CYS A 203 -4.20 -17.48 10.93
CA CYS A 203 -3.32 -17.93 9.84
C CYS A 203 -1.85 -17.56 10.06
N HIS A 204 -1.54 -16.56 10.88
CA HIS A 204 -0.18 -16.11 11.17
C HIS A 204 0.19 -16.44 12.61
N ASP A 205 1.29 -17.17 12.79
CA ASP A 205 1.81 -17.49 14.13
C ASP A 205 2.48 -16.29 14.81
N GLU A 206 2.92 -15.30 14.01
CA GLU A 206 3.58 -14.10 14.51
C GLU A 206 2.58 -13.01 14.95
N PRO A 207 2.92 -12.23 15.99
CA PRO A 207 2.20 -11.01 16.35
C PRO A 207 2.02 -10.04 15.17
N ALA A 208 0.86 -9.38 15.12
CA ALA A 208 0.53 -8.43 14.05
C ALA A 208 1.56 -7.30 13.87
N ASP A 209 2.27 -6.89 14.93
CA ASP A 209 3.29 -5.84 14.87
C ASP A 209 4.63 -6.30 14.26
N GLN A 210 4.79 -7.61 14.04
CA GLN A 210 5.87 -8.19 13.24
C GLN A 210 5.47 -8.30 11.76
N LEU A 211 4.19 -8.56 11.48
CA LEU A 211 3.66 -8.59 10.12
C LEU A 211 3.60 -7.18 9.52
N ILE A 212 3.18 -6.21 10.33
CA ILE A 212 3.08 -4.80 9.96
C ILE A 212 3.75 -3.97 11.05
N PRO A 213 4.86 -3.28 10.77
CA PRO A 213 5.55 -2.51 11.80
C PRO A 213 4.65 -1.41 12.36
N THR A 214 4.77 -1.14 13.65
CA THR A 214 4.05 -0.03 14.28
C THR A 214 4.51 1.31 13.71
N THR A 215 3.71 2.36 13.91
CA THR A 215 3.99 3.71 13.40
C THR A 215 5.44 4.14 13.59
N SER A 216 5.99 4.00 14.80
CA SER A 216 7.35 4.46 15.11
C SER A 216 8.41 3.64 14.39
N LYS A 217 8.24 2.32 14.33
CA LYS A 217 9.17 1.42 13.63
C LYS A 217 9.16 1.73 12.13
N ALA A 218 7.97 1.92 11.55
CA ALA A 218 7.81 2.25 10.13
C ALA A 218 8.53 3.57 9.77
N PHE A 219 8.29 4.65 10.54
CA PHE A 219 8.97 5.92 10.28
C PHE A 219 10.48 5.85 10.46
N HIS A 220 10.97 5.22 11.53
CA HIS A 220 12.42 5.09 11.74
C HIS A 220 13.07 4.26 10.64
N ALA A 221 12.49 3.12 10.27
CA ALA A 221 12.99 2.28 9.19
C ALA A 221 13.07 3.05 7.87
N GLN A 222 12.03 3.81 7.52
CA GLN A 222 11.99 4.59 6.28
C GLN A 222 12.97 5.78 6.30
N CYS A 223 12.85 6.65 7.30
CA CYS A 223 13.61 7.90 7.35
C CYS A 223 15.09 7.63 7.59
N MET A 224 15.42 6.86 8.65
CA MET A 224 16.82 6.60 9.00
C MET A 224 17.47 5.67 7.98
N GLY A 225 16.75 4.67 7.47
CA GLY A 225 17.29 3.74 6.48
C GLY A 225 17.69 4.43 5.17
N CYS A 226 16.87 5.35 4.67
CA CYS A 226 17.22 6.14 3.49
C CYS A 226 18.41 7.06 3.78
N HIS A 227 18.38 7.80 4.89
CA HIS A 227 19.47 8.72 5.24
C HIS A 227 20.81 8.02 5.47
N GLU A 228 20.80 6.81 6.04
CA GLU A 228 21.98 5.97 6.22
C GLU A 228 22.52 5.50 4.87
N LYS A 229 21.65 4.97 4.02
CA LYS A 229 22.01 4.48 2.68
C LYS A 229 22.63 5.59 1.81
N GLU A 230 22.04 6.78 1.83
CA GLU A 230 22.51 7.95 1.07
C GLU A 230 23.59 8.75 1.83
N ASN A 231 24.03 8.28 3.00
CA ASN A 231 25.03 8.93 3.87
C ASN A 231 24.76 10.43 4.10
N SER A 232 23.49 10.80 4.20
CA SER A 232 23.04 12.20 4.21
C SER A 232 22.62 12.69 5.60
N GLY A 233 22.32 11.79 6.53
CA GLY A 233 21.90 12.14 7.90
C GLY A 233 20.56 12.89 7.95
N PRO A 234 19.89 12.96 9.12
CA PRO A 234 20.20 12.28 10.38
C PRO A 234 19.80 10.79 10.38
N PHE A 235 20.65 9.95 10.97
CA PHE A 235 20.40 8.53 11.31
C PHE A 235 21.26 8.13 12.52
N GLY A 236 20.94 6.99 13.16
CA GLY A 236 21.62 6.50 14.37
C GLY A 236 21.00 6.95 15.70
N ASP A 237 21.33 6.22 16.76
CA ASP A 237 20.68 6.35 18.08
C ASP A 237 20.98 7.68 18.80
N ASP A 238 22.09 8.33 18.46
CA ASP A 238 22.49 9.61 19.06
C ASP A 238 21.86 10.83 18.33
N ALA A 239 21.14 10.60 17.23
CA ALA A 239 20.59 11.66 16.39
C ALA A 239 19.13 12.04 16.71
N CYS A 240 18.55 11.55 17.82
CA CYS A 240 17.14 11.75 18.20
C CYS A 240 16.66 13.19 18.03
N TYR A 241 17.44 14.17 18.51
CA TYR A 241 17.06 15.58 18.52
C TYR A 241 17.31 16.31 17.20
N GLN A 242 17.92 15.63 16.22
CA GLN A 242 18.03 16.16 14.86
C GLN A 242 16.71 15.96 14.09
N CYS A 243 15.90 14.97 14.51
CA CYS A 243 14.56 14.73 13.98
C CYS A 243 13.46 15.27 14.90
N HIS A 244 13.56 15.00 16.20
CA HIS A 244 12.53 15.35 17.18
C HIS A 244 12.83 16.69 17.86
N MET A 245 11.91 17.64 17.65
CA MET A 245 11.92 18.91 18.37
C MET A 245 11.54 18.66 19.84
N LYS A 246 12.30 19.29 20.74
CA LYS A 246 12.02 19.36 22.18
C LYS A 246 10.87 20.30 22.48
#